data_AF-A0A6L7XDA9-F1
#
_entry.id   AF-A0A6L7XDA9-F1
#
_cell.length_a   1.000
_cell.length_b   1.000
_cell.length_c   1.000
_cell.angle_alpha   90.00
_cell.angle_beta   90.00
_cell.angle_gamma   90.00
#
_symmetry.space_group_name_H-M   'P 1'
#
loop_
_entity.id
_entity.type
_entity.pdbx_description
1 polymer ?
#
loop_
_entity_poly.entity_id
_entity_poly.type
_entity_poly.pdbx_seq_one_letter_code
_entity_poly.pdbx_strand_id
1 'polypeptide(L)'
;MSDQPNDADLPLDTASRRALHELIDLLGEVDRRWASPEWNLHTDDDIVDAHRALMHMLQWGLVGLFERDPAAPRFHRIVDPNRKVLGDNPDAVFFYAPVSADHVYRLVGETKGAAYVSVTVESGAAWGSMSNQTVGVLNDESFDVDADGRFEIQLGGEPRPRNWLALPERSGSITTRHYFEGPTYAAADPSRVPVMRIRVIDGDGNPVATPPPRPSDDSVAAGIRRVA
;
A
#
# COMPACT_ATOMS: atom_id res chain seq x y z
N MET A 1 -23.98 12.73 -51.38
CA MET A 1 -22.95 11.74 -51.00
C MET A 1 -22.75 11.92 -49.51
N SER A 2 -23.38 11.07 -48.70
CA SER A 2 -23.37 11.19 -47.24
C SER A 2 -22.04 10.70 -46.70
N ASP A 3 -21.31 11.59 -46.04
CA ASP A 3 -20.09 11.30 -45.30
C ASP A 3 -20.50 10.68 -43.95
N GLN A 4 -20.83 9.39 -43.97
CA GLN A 4 -20.97 8.60 -42.74
C GLN A 4 -19.54 8.19 -42.33
N PRO A 5 -19.08 8.52 -41.11
CA PRO A 5 -17.75 8.10 -40.67
C PRO A 5 -17.66 6.57 -40.73
N ASN A 6 -16.58 6.09 -41.31
CA ASN A 6 -16.25 4.67 -41.37
C ASN A 6 -16.19 4.13 -39.93
N ASP A 7 -16.78 2.96 -39.64
CA ASP A 7 -16.77 2.34 -38.30
C ASP A 7 -15.34 2.18 -37.72
N ALA A 8 -14.33 2.25 -38.58
CA ALA A 8 -12.90 2.24 -38.24
C ALA A 8 -12.37 3.52 -37.54
N ASP A 9 -13.14 4.63 -37.52
CA ASP A 9 -12.74 5.92 -36.93
C ASP A 9 -13.45 6.24 -35.59
N LEU A 10 -14.30 5.34 -35.09
CA LEU A 10 -14.88 5.52 -33.75
C LEU A 10 -13.79 5.31 -32.68
N PRO A 11 -13.61 6.24 -31.72
CA PRO A 11 -12.62 6.08 -30.68
C PRO A 11 -12.89 4.81 -29.86
N LEU A 12 -11.85 3.97 -29.71
CA LEU A 12 -11.94 2.73 -28.95
C LEU A 12 -12.40 3.00 -27.51
N ASP A 13 -13.54 2.42 -27.11
CA ASP A 13 -14.16 2.60 -25.80
C ASP A 13 -13.85 1.43 -24.84
N THR A 14 -12.64 1.42 -24.31
CA THR A 14 -12.16 0.39 -23.37
C THR A 14 -12.56 0.72 -21.93
N ALA A 15 -12.65 -0.31 -21.07
CA ALA A 15 -12.91 -0.13 -19.64
C ALA A 15 -11.81 0.71 -18.97
N SER A 16 -10.55 0.49 -19.36
CA SER A 16 -9.41 1.28 -18.87
C SER A 16 -9.49 2.75 -19.27
N ARG A 17 -9.99 3.07 -20.48
CA ARG A 17 -10.21 4.45 -20.92
C ARG A 17 -11.27 5.14 -20.07
N ARG A 18 -12.40 4.48 -19.82
CA ARG A 18 -13.44 5.02 -18.92
C ARG A 18 -12.92 5.24 -17.51
N ALA A 19 -12.21 4.28 -16.94
CA ALA A 19 -11.60 4.41 -15.62
C ALA A 19 -10.57 5.55 -15.54
N LEU A 20 -9.78 5.76 -16.60
CA LEU A 20 -8.84 6.88 -16.66
C LEU A 20 -9.57 8.23 -16.66
N HIS A 21 -10.66 8.36 -17.43
CA HIS A 21 -11.47 9.58 -17.41
C HIS A 21 -12.11 9.80 -16.03
N GLU A 22 -12.63 8.75 -15.38
CA GLU A 22 -13.14 8.84 -14.00
C GLU A 22 -12.07 9.37 -13.03
N LEU A 23 -10.83 8.89 -13.11
CA LEU A 23 -9.73 9.40 -12.28
C LEU A 23 -9.40 10.87 -12.58
N ILE A 24 -9.36 11.27 -13.87
CA ILE A 24 -9.11 12.65 -14.27
C ILE A 24 -10.20 13.59 -13.74
N ASP A 25 -11.47 13.19 -13.87
CA ASP A 25 -12.61 13.96 -13.39
C ASP A 25 -12.55 14.12 -11.87
N LEU A 26 -12.20 13.05 -11.14
CA LEU A 26 -12.00 13.08 -9.69
C LEU A 26 -10.86 14.04 -9.30
N LEU A 27 -9.70 13.98 -9.97
CA LEU A 27 -8.59 14.90 -9.68
C LEU A 27 -9.02 16.37 -9.90
N GLY A 28 -9.84 16.63 -10.92
CA GLY A 28 -10.43 17.95 -11.13
C GLY A 28 -11.42 18.34 -10.04
N GLU A 29 -12.20 17.42 -9.49
CA GLU A 29 -13.06 17.69 -8.32
C GLU A 29 -12.24 18.00 -7.07
N VAL A 30 -11.20 17.21 -6.79
CA VAL A 30 -10.30 17.41 -5.64
C VAL A 30 -9.66 18.80 -5.71
N ASP A 31 -9.19 19.22 -6.87
CA ASP A 31 -8.67 20.58 -7.08
C ASP A 31 -9.72 21.66 -6.77
N ARG A 32 -10.93 21.54 -7.32
CA ARG A 32 -11.98 22.55 -7.11
C ARG A 32 -12.50 22.63 -5.68
N ARG A 33 -12.51 21.50 -4.95
CA ARG A 33 -13.16 21.39 -3.64
C ARG A 33 -12.17 21.33 -2.49
N TRP A 34 -11.23 20.40 -2.53
CA TRP A 34 -10.28 20.20 -1.43
C TRP A 34 -9.20 21.28 -1.41
N ALA A 35 -8.66 21.68 -2.56
CA ALA A 35 -7.76 22.84 -2.66
C ALA A 35 -8.56 24.16 -2.67
N SER A 36 -9.39 24.39 -1.65
CA SER A 36 -10.28 25.55 -1.60
C SER A 36 -10.69 25.98 -0.17
N PRO A 37 -11.34 27.14 -0.01
CA PRO A 37 -11.91 27.59 1.27
C PRO A 37 -12.92 26.62 1.90
N GLU A 38 -13.53 25.71 1.12
CA GLU A 38 -14.40 24.65 1.65
C GLU A 38 -13.67 23.81 2.73
N TRP A 39 -12.36 23.61 2.55
CA TRP A 39 -11.48 22.89 3.48
C TRP A 39 -10.54 23.81 4.25
N ASN A 40 -10.92 25.09 4.40
CA ASN A 40 -10.20 26.12 5.14
C ASN A 40 -8.80 26.45 4.57
N LEU A 41 -8.62 26.35 3.26
CA LEU A 41 -7.43 26.79 2.53
C LEU A 41 -7.72 28.12 1.83
N HIS A 42 -6.97 29.17 2.15
CA HIS A 42 -7.31 30.56 1.76
C HIS A 42 -6.17 31.33 1.08
N THR A 43 -4.98 30.75 0.98
CA THR A 43 -3.79 31.41 0.45
C THR A 43 -3.20 30.66 -0.74
N ASP A 44 -2.39 31.34 -1.55
CA ASP A 44 -1.67 30.72 -2.66
C ASP A 44 -0.76 29.57 -2.17
N ASP A 45 -0.11 29.75 -1.02
CA ASP A 45 0.74 28.72 -0.40
C ASP A 45 -0.08 27.48 0.00
N ASP A 46 -1.32 27.66 0.50
CA ASP A 46 -2.19 26.53 0.82
C ASP A 46 -2.51 25.69 -0.44
N ILE A 47 -2.72 26.35 -1.59
CA ILE A 47 -3.00 25.66 -2.86
C ILE A 47 -1.76 24.88 -3.33
N VAL A 48 -0.58 25.49 -3.23
CA VAL A 48 0.70 24.83 -3.55
C VAL A 48 0.90 23.58 -2.70
N ASP A 49 0.66 23.68 -1.38
CA ASP A 49 0.80 22.55 -0.46
C ASP A 49 -0.27 21.47 -0.69
N ALA A 50 -1.52 21.86 -0.98
CA ALA A 50 -2.59 20.93 -1.33
C ALA A 50 -2.23 20.13 -2.58
N HIS A 51 -1.81 20.78 -3.67
CA HIS A 51 -1.40 20.08 -4.90
C HIS A 51 -0.21 19.14 -4.67
N ARG A 52 0.77 19.56 -3.87
CA ARG A 52 1.88 18.68 -3.51
C ARG A 52 1.40 17.45 -2.74
N ALA A 53 0.53 17.63 -1.76
CA ALA A 53 -0.05 16.52 -1.01
C ALA A 53 -0.91 15.60 -1.89
N LEU A 54 -1.67 16.14 -2.86
CA LEU A 54 -2.39 15.35 -3.88
C LEU A 54 -1.44 14.47 -4.70
N MET A 55 -0.32 15.02 -5.16
CA MET A 55 0.68 14.23 -5.91
C MET A 55 1.28 13.11 -5.07
N HIS A 56 1.51 13.34 -3.77
CA HIS A 56 1.96 12.27 -2.87
C HIS A 56 0.89 11.18 -2.66
N MET A 57 -0.39 11.54 -2.56
CA MET A 57 -1.50 10.58 -2.49
C MET A 57 -1.59 9.74 -3.76
N LEU A 58 -1.53 10.39 -4.93
CA LEU A 58 -1.54 9.71 -6.21
C LEU A 58 -0.35 8.74 -6.35
N GLN A 59 0.85 9.16 -5.93
CA GLN A 59 2.03 8.30 -5.92
C GLN A 59 1.86 7.09 -4.99
N TRP A 60 1.20 7.24 -3.83
CA TRP A 60 0.87 6.12 -2.95
C TRP A 60 -0.14 5.17 -3.61
N GLY A 61 -1.22 5.69 -4.19
CA GLY A 61 -2.22 4.87 -4.89
C GLY A 61 -1.60 4.09 -6.05
N LEU A 62 -0.79 4.74 -6.89
CA LEU A 62 -0.13 4.08 -8.02
C LEU A 62 0.84 2.98 -7.58
N VAL A 63 1.62 3.19 -6.52
CA VAL A 63 2.63 2.22 -6.07
C VAL A 63 2.02 1.12 -5.18
N GLY A 64 1.05 1.45 -4.35
CA GLY A 64 0.50 0.55 -3.34
C GLY A 64 -0.81 -0.14 -3.72
N LEU A 65 -1.63 0.47 -4.59
CA LEU A 65 -3.01 0.03 -4.85
C LEU A 65 -3.27 -0.39 -6.30
N PHE A 66 -2.59 0.22 -7.29
CA PHE A 66 -2.83 -0.08 -8.70
C PHE A 66 -2.58 -1.55 -9.03
N GLU A 67 -1.41 -2.08 -8.72
CA GLU A 67 -1.03 -3.50 -8.92
C GLU A 67 -1.39 -4.39 -7.71
N ARG A 68 -2.37 -4.00 -6.89
CA ARG A 68 -2.71 -4.74 -5.66
C ARG A 68 -3.11 -6.19 -5.96
N ASP A 69 -2.26 -7.13 -5.55
CA ASP A 69 -2.49 -8.57 -5.68
C ASP A 69 -2.05 -9.33 -4.41
N PRO A 70 -3.00 -9.77 -3.56
CA PRO A 70 -2.70 -10.60 -2.39
C PRO A 70 -2.08 -11.96 -2.72
N ALA A 71 -2.23 -12.49 -3.94
CA ALA A 71 -1.61 -13.76 -4.33
C ALA A 71 -0.12 -13.61 -4.68
N ALA A 72 0.34 -12.38 -4.97
CA ALA A 72 1.72 -12.05 -5.28
C ALA A 72 2.17 -10.75 -4.56
N PRO A 73 2.09 -10.71 -3.21
CA PRO A 73 2.24 -9.48 -2.44
C PRO A 73 3.69 -9.00 -2.43
N ARG A 74 3.86 -7.68 -2.34
CA ARG A 74 5.16 -7.01 -2.26
C ARG A 74 5.06 -5.91 -1.22
N PHE A 75 6.15 -5.71 -0.49
CA PHE A 75 6.25 -4.55 0.39
C PHE A 75 6.60 -3.30 -0.41
N HIS A 76 5.88 -2.23 -0.12
CA HIS A 76 6.14 -0.89 -0.61
C HIS A 76 6.27 0.06 0.57
N ARG A 77 7.17 1.04 0.47
CA ARG A 77 7.22 2.10 1.47
C ARG A 77 5.98 2.97 1.36
N ILE A 78 5.23 3.16 2.44
CA ILE A 78 4.09 4.10 2.42
C ILE A 78 4.64 5.53 2.31
N VAL A 79 5.64 5.83 3.14
CA VAL A 79 6.32 7.13 3.19
C VAL A 79 7.82 6.96 2.91
N ASP A 80 8.36 7.93 2.21
CA ASP A 80 9.78 8.05 1.89
C ASP A 80 10.15 9.53 1.78
N PRO A 81 11.44 9.90 1.69
CA PRO A 81 11.85 11.31 1.64
C PRO A 81 11.17 12.14 0.53
N ASN A 82 10.66 11.48 -0.52
CA ASN A 82 10.01 12.12 -1.65
C ASN A 82 8.48 11.98 -1.61
N ARG A 83 7.90 11.32 -0.60
CA ARG A 83 6.45 11.09 -0.48
C ARG A 83 5.99 11.13 0.99
N LYS A 84 5.13 12.10 1.29
CA LYS A 84 4.49 12.28 2.62
C LYS A 84 3.02 11.88 2.57
N VAL A 85 2.59 11.06 3.52
CA VAL A 85 1.24 10.47 3.57
C VAL A 85 0.76 10.37 5.02
N LEU A 86 -0.49 10.79 5.30
CA LEU A 86 -1.24 10.50 6.54
C LEU A 86 -0.54 10.84 7.88
N GLY A 87 0.14 11.99 7.96
CA GLY A 87 0.84 12.40 9.19
C GLY A 87 2.11 11.58 9.42
N ASP A 88 2.99 11.57 8.42
CA ASP A 88 4.22 10.79 8.42
C ASP A 88 5.13 11.13 9.61
N ASN A 89 5.76 10.11 10.20
CA ASN A 89 6.80 10.29 11.19
C ASN A 89 8.19 10.09 10.54
N PRO A 90 9.05 11.13 10.48
CA PRO A 90 10.35 11.04 9.82
C PRO A 90 11.34 10.11 10.55
N ASP A 91 11.08 9.79 11.82
CA ASP A 91 11.85 8.83 12.63
C ASP A 91 11.37 7.39 12.45
N ALA A 92 10.41 7.15 11.55
CA ALA A 92 9.89 5.83 11.28
C ALA A 92 9.95 5.42 9.81
N VAL A 93 10.14 4.12 9.59
CA VAL A 93 10.05 3.48 8.28
C VAL A 93 8.79 2.62 8.25
N PHE A 94 7.92 2.89 7.28
CA PHE A 94 6.63 2.23 7.13
C PHE A 94 6.60 1.42 5.84
N PHE A 95 6.20 0.15 5.93
CA PHE A 95 5.91 -0.68 4.77
C PHE A 95 4.45 -1.10 4.75
N TYR A 96 3.92 -1.27 3.54
CA TYR A 96 2.60 -1.79 3.26
C TYR A 96 2.69 -2.98 2.32
N ALA A 97 1.89 -4.01 2.55
CA ALA A 97 1.64 -5.06 1.58
C ALA A 97 0.18 -5.52 1.61
N PRO A 98 -0.43 -5.85 0.46
CA PRO A 98 -1.76 -6.44 0.44
C PRO A 98 -1.72 -7.86 0.97
N VAL A 99 -2.76 -8.24 1.70
CA VAL A 99 -3.02 -9.62 2.12
C VAL A 99 -4.52 -9.92 2.00
N SER A 100 -4.87 -11.20 2.09
CA SER A 100 -6.23 -11.73 2.19
C SER A 100 -6.22 -12.98 3.07
N ALA A 101 -7.39 -13.34 3.62
CA ALA A 101 -7.54 -14.56 4.39
C ALA A 101 -7.44 -15.85 3.55
N ASP A 102 -7.49 -15.74 2.21
CA ASP A 102 -7.42 -16.87 1.27
C ASP A 102 -6.02 -17.48 1.15
N HIS A 103 -5.02 -16.85 1.75
CA HIS A 103 -3.63 -17.24 1.63
C HIS A 103 -2.95 -17.26 3.01
N VAL A 104 -1.88 -18.06 3.10
CA VAL A 104 -0.94 -18.04 4.21
C VAL A 104 0.35 -17.41 3.71
N TYR A 105 0.97 -16.56 4.54
CA TYR A 105 2.16 -15.82 4.13
C TYR A 105 3.31 -16.03 5.09
N ARG A 106 4.53 -16.01 4.54
CA ARG A 106 5.77 -15.85 5.31
C ARG A 106 6.29 -14.43 5.12
N LEU A 107 6.31 -13.67 6.22
CA LEU A 107 6.95 -12.36 6.32
C LEU A 107 8.35 -12.55 6.90
N VAL A 108 9.37 -12.03 6.23
CA VAL A 108 10.74 -11.93 6.75
C VAL A 108 11.16 -10.47 6.77
N GLY A 109 11.73 -10.02 7.88
CA GLY A 109 12.14 -8.62 8.07
C GLY A 109 13.41 -8.46 8.89
N GLU A 110 13.88 -7.22 8.96
CA GLU A 110 15.01 -6.80 9.78
C GLU A 110 14.54 -5.67 10.72
N THR A 111 15.06 -5.60 11.95
CA THR A 111 14.75 -4.50 12.87
C THR A 111 15.60 -3.26 12.56
N LYS A 112 16.83 -3.47 12.03
CA LYS A 112 17.84 -2.41 11.78
C LYS A 112 18.16 -1.55 13.01
N GLY A 113 17.98 -2.08 14.22
CA GLY A 113 18.19 -1.31 15.45
C GLY A 113 17.08 -0.29 15.74
N ALA A 114 15.90 -0.46 15.15
CA ALA A 114 14.71 0.26 15.57
C ALA A 114 14.45 0.01 17.06
N ALA A 115 14.05 1.07 17.78
CA ALA A 115 13.65 1.00 19.18
C ALA A 115 12.27 0.35 19.38
N TYR A 116 11.46 0.31 18.31
CA TYR A 116 10.18 -0.38 18.29
C TYR A 116 9.87 -0.87 16.88
N VAL A 117 9.39 -2.11 16.76
CA VAL A 117 8.90 -2.68 15.51
C VAL A 117 7.51 -3.26 15.71
N SER A 118 6.59 -2.96 14.79
CA SER A 118 5.27 -3.60 14.78
C SER A 118 4.84 -4.08 13.41
N VAL A 119 3.98 -5.09 13.41
CA VAL A 119 3.24 -5.59 12.25
C VAL A 119 1.76 -5.52 12.59
N THR A 120 1.00 -4.79 11.79
CA THR A 120 -0.44 -4.58 12.00
C THR A 120 -1.22 -5.14 10.82
N VAL A 121 -2.26 -5.93 11.09
CA VAL A 121 -3.24 -6.34 10.07
C VAL A 121 -4.39 -5.35 10.09
N GLU A 122 -4.68 -4.79 8.93
CA GLU A 122 -5.68 -3.76 8.71
C GLU A 122 -6.84 -4.35 7.90
N SER A 123 -8.07 -4.14 8.38
CA SER A 123 -9.30 -4.50 7.68
C SER A 123 -9.92 -3.30 6.99
N GLY A 124 -10.80 -3.59 6.02
CA GLY A 124 -11.48 -2.53 5.26
C GLY A 124 -10.62 -1.85 4.21
N ALA A 125 -9.31 -2.16 4.16
CA ALA A 125 -8.41 -1.74 3.10
C ALA A 125 -8.53 -2.55 1.79
N ALA A 126 -9.44 -3.54 1.77
CA ALA A 126 -9.75 -4.26 0.54
C ALA A 126 -10.32 -3.27 -0.50
N TRP A 127 -9.92 -3.45 -1.76
CA TRP A 127 -10.36 -2.61 -2.89
C TRP A 127 -9.90 -1.15 -2.91
N GLY A 128 -8.80 -0.80 -2.24
CA GLY A 128 -8.21 0.54 -2.34
C GLY A 128 -8.73 1.56 -1.33
N SER A 129 -9.76 1.18 -0.56
CA SER A 129 -10.23 1.97 0.58
C SER A 129 -9.15 2.15 1.64
N MET A 130 -9.24 3.26 2.38
CA MET A 130 -8.49 3.42 3.63
C MET A 130 -8.89 2.34 4.65
N SER A 131 -7.91 1.79 5.37
CA SER A 131 -8.18 0.87 6.48
C SER A 131 -9.08 1.55 7.51
N ASN A 132 -10.13 0.88 7.96
CA ASN A 132 -11.06 1.44 8.94
C ASN A 132 -10.91 0.80 10.33
N GLN A 133 -10.13 -0.28 10.44
CA GLN A 133 -9.95 -1.00 11.70
C GLN A 133 -8.64 -1.81 11.69
N THR A 134 -7.94 -1.81 12.82
CA THR A 134 -6.86 -2.77 13.12
C THR A 134 -7.48 -4.06 13.65
N VAL A 135 -7.16 -5.19 13.03
CA VAL A 135 -7.72 -6.52 13.38
C VAL A 135 -6.66 -7.50 13.90
N GLY A 136 -5.40 -7.09 13.95
CA GLY A 136 -4.31 -7.85 14.55
C GLY A 136 -3.07 -7.00 14.71
N VAL A 137 -2.30 -7.23 15.77
CA VAL A 137 -1.02 -6.56 16.00
C VAL A 137 -0.01 -7.52 16.62
N LEU A 138 1.23 -7.44 16.14
CA LEU A 138 2.41 -7.90 16.84
C LEU A 138 3.35 -6.71 17.03
N ASN A 139 4.03 -6.66 18.16
CA ASN A 139 5.19 -5.80 18.38
C ASN A 139 6.44 -6.67 18.63
N ASP A 140 7.58 -6.02 18.75
CA ASP A 140 8.91 -6.59 18.98
C ASP A 140 9.05 -7.40 20.29
N GLU A 141 8.11 -7.28 21.22
CA GLU A 141 8.03 -8.16 22.40
C GLU A 141 7.27 -9.46 22.11
N SER A 142 6.50 -9.48 21.02
CA SER A 142 5.54 -10.54 20.66
C SER A 142 6.07 -11.49 19.58
N PHE A 143 7.26 -11.24 19.01
CA PHE A 143 7.94 -12.12 18.08
C PHE A 143 9.43 -12.26 18.40
N ASP A 144 10.06 -13.29 17.85
CA ASP A 144 11.47 -13.55 18.04
C ASP A 144 12.31 -12.81 17.01
N VAL A 145 13.37 -12.19 17.50
CA VAL A 145 14.40 -11.55 16.70
C VAL A 145 15.71 -12.30 16.94
N ASP A 146 16.38 -12.69 15.87
CA ASP A 146 17.67 -13.39 15.95
C ASP A 146 18.83 -12.44 16.30
N ALA A 147 20.01 -13.00 16.49
CA ALA A 147 21.22 -12.24 16.84
C ALA A 147 21.65 -11.22 15.76
N ASP A 148 21.19 -11.38 14.51
CA ASP A 148 21.45 -10.46 13.41
C ASP A 148 20.34 -9.40 13.26
N GLY A 149 19.34 -9.39 14.15
CA GLY A 149 18.23 -8.46 14.09
C GLY A 149 17.15 -8.85 13.06
N ARG A 150 17.07 -10.11 12.66
CA ARG A 150 16.07 -10.60 11.69
C ARG A 150 14.91 -11.28 12.41
N PHE A 151 13.73 -11.21 11.79
CA PHE A 151 12.54 -11.90 12.28
C PHE A 151 11.77 -12.56 11.13
N GLU A 152 11.03 -13.60 11.47
CA GLU A 152 10.10 -14.28 10.59
C GLU A 152 8.74 -14.38 11.27
N ILE A 153 7.66 -14.05 10.55
CA ILE A 153 6.28 -14.14 11.03
C ILE A 153 5.44 -14.86 9.98
N GLN A 154 4.62 -15.82 10.42
CA GLN A 154 3.55 -16.39 9.59
C GLN A 154 2.28 -15.55 9.74
N LEU A 155 1.65 -15.19 8.62
CA LEU A 155 0.35 -14.54 8.60
C LEU A 155 -0.71 -15.53 8.12
N GLY A 156 -1.77 -15.71 8.90
CA GLY A 156 -2.84 -16.68 8.62
C GLY A 156 -2.42 -18.13 8.84
N GLY A 157 -3.23 -19.06 8.33
CA GLY A 157 -3.06 -20.51 8.52
C GLY A 157 -3.29 -20.94 9.97
N GLU A 158 -2.84 -22.15 10.30
CA GLU A 158 -3.00 -22.73 11.63
C GLU A 158 -2.34 -21.85 12.73
N PRO A 159 -3.05 -21.59 13.84
CA PRO A 159 -2.52 -20.81 14.95
C PRO A 159 -1.19 -21.33 15.49
N ARG A 160 -0.27 -20.41 15.79
CA ARG A 160 1.01 -20.73 16.45
C ARG A 160 1.17 -19.88 17.70
N PRO A 161 1.88 -20.38 18.73
CA PRO A 161 2.05 -19.65 19.99
C PRO A 161 2.93 -18.40 19.87
N ARG A 162 3.76 -18.31 18.82
CA ARG A 162 4.72 -17.22 18.61
C ARG A 162 4.97 -17.02 17.13
N ASN A 163 5.44 -15.84 16.73
CA ASN A 163 5.77 -15.52 15.33
C ASN A 163 4.60 -15.75 14.37
N TRP A 164 3.37 -15.49 14.84
CA TRP A 164 2.16 -15.73 14.09
C TRP A 164 1.13 -14.64 14.34
N LEU A 165 0.45 -14.25 13.27
CA LEU A 165 -0.61 -13.27 13.31
C LEU A 165 -1.79 -13.75 12.47
N ALA A 166 -2.98 -13.75 13.06
CA ALA A 166 -4.19 -14.15 12.36
C ALA A 166 -4.52 -13.21 11.19
N LEU A 167 -5.12 -13.78 10.13
CA LEU A 167 -5.72 -13.03 9.03
C LEU A 167 -7.23 -13.34 8.98
N PRO A 168 -8.07 -12.61 9.74
CA PRO A 168 -9.52 -12.79 9.66
C PRO A 168 -10.04 -12.45 8.26
N GLU A 169 -11.25 -12.94 7.91
CA GLU A 169 -11.84 -12.83 6.56
C GLU A 169 -11.84 -11.40 5.97
N ARG A 170 -11.90 -10.37 6.82
CA ARG A 170 -11.92 -8.96 6.40
C ARG A 170 -10.54 -8.30 6.27
N SER A 171 -9.45 -9.08 6.37
CA SER A 171 -8.08 -8.58 6.22
C SER A 171 -7.84 -8.05 4.82
N GLY A 172 -7.33 -6.81 4.71
CA GLY A 172 -7.05 -6.17 3.42
C GLY A 172 -5.56 -5.88 3.19
N SER A 173 -4.82 -5.61 4.26
CA SER A 173 -3.41 -5.25 4.19
C SER A 173 -2.69 -5.52 5.49
N ILE A 174 -1.37 -5.50 5.40
CA ILE A 174 -0.50 -5.33 6.56
C ILE A 174 0.30 -4.04 6.43
N THR A 175 0.55 -3.42 7.57
CA THR A 175 1.49 -2.30 7.70
C THR A 175 2.56 -2.67 8.73
N THR A 176 3.83 -2.49 8.38
CA THR A 176 4.93 -2.58 9.35
C THR A 176 5.43 -1.18 9.69
N ARG A 177 5.82 -0.98 10.95
CA ARG A 177 6.32 0.30 11.46
C ARG A 177 7.60 0.04 12.23
N HIS A 178 8.68 0.72 11.85
CA HIS A 178 9.98 0.63 12.50
C HIS A 178 10.36 2.03 12.98
N TYR A 179 10.37 2.26 14.29
CA TYR A 179 10.67 3.56 14.89
C TYR A 179 12.10 3.58 15.39
N PHE A 180 12.83 4.64 15.09
CA PHE A 180 14.22 4.81 15.45
C PHE A 180 14.39 6.02 16.35
N GLU A 181 15.36 5.94 17.25
CA GLU A 181 15.81 7.08 18.04
C GLU A 181 17.19 7.50 17.54
N GLY A 182 17.42 8.81 17.46
CA GLY A 182 18.73 9.32 17.11
C GLY A 182 18.75 10.83 16.86
N PRO A 183 19.94 11.41 16.69
CA PRO A 183 20.10 12.84 16.42
C PRO A 183 19.71 13.22 14.99
N THR A 184 19.54 12.23 14.10
CA THR A 184 19.08 12.40 12.72
C THR A 184 17.89 11.48 12.48
N TYR A 185 16.96 11.95 11.66
CA TYR A 185 15.72 11.23 11.38
C TYR A 185 15.96 10.03 10.47
N ALA A 186 15.27 8.92 10.74
CA ALA A 186 15.46 7.65 10.05
C ALA A 186 15.26 7.75 8.54
N ALA A 187 14.32 8.60 8.09
CA ALA A 187 14.05 8.76 6.67
C ALA A 187 15.25 9.31 5.87
N ALA A 188 16.19 10.04 6.48
CA ALA A 188 17.40 10.53 5.81
C ALA A 188 18.53 9.51 5.69
N ASP A 189 18.45 8.37 6.37
CA ASP A 189 19.53 7.39 6.44
C ASP A 189 19.11 6.08 5.76
N PRO A 190 19.55 5.84 4.51
CA PRO A 190 19.25 4.60 3.79
C PRO A 190 19.70 3.33 4.53
N SER A 191 20.69 3.40 5.42
CA SER A 191 21.18 2.23 6.17
C SER A 191 20.18 1.74 7.23
N ARG A 192 19.27 2.63 7.68
CA ARG A 192 18.19 2.31 8.62
C ARG A 192 16.97 1.70 7.94
N VAL A 193 16.90 1.69 6.60
CA VAL A 193 15.76 1.11 5.88
C VAL A 193 15.83 -0.42 5.95
N PRO A 194 14.86 -1.08 6.61
CA PRO A 194 14.86 -2.54 6.72
C PRO A 194 14.64 -3.24 5.38
N VAL A 195 15.26 -4.41 5.22
CA VAL A 195 14.90 -5.32 4.14
C VAL A 195 13.67 -6.13 4.56
N MET A 196 12.56 -5.95 3.85
CA MET A 196 11.30 -6.62 4.12
C MET A 196 10.88 -7.49 2.94
N ARG A 197 10.40 -8.70 3.21
CA ARG A 197 9.87 -9.62 2.20
C ARG A 197 8.61 -10.29 2.69
N ILE A 198 7.66 -10.46 1.79
CA ILE A 198 6.44 -11.24 2.01
C ILE A 198 6.23 -12.16 0.81
N ARG A 199 5.73 -13.37 1.05
CA ARG A 199 5.41 -14.36 0.01
C ARG A 199 4.30 -15.27 0.50
N VAL A 200 3.46 -15.71 -0.42
CA VAL A 200 2.50 -16.78 -0.18
C VAL A 200 3.27 -18.09 0.01
N ILE A 201 2.79 -18.93 0.94
CA ILE A 201 3.33 -20.26 1.21
C ILE A 201 2.23 -21.32 1.13
N ASP A 202 2.62 -22.55 0.79
CA ASP A 202 1.73 -23.72 0.82
C ASP A 202 1.64 -24.33 2.23
N GLY A 203 0.91 -25.45 2.36
CA GLY A 203 0.72 -26.15 3.63
C GLY A 203 2.01 -26.71 4.25
N ASP A 204 3.03 -26.95 3.43
CA ASP A 204 4.37 -27.38 3.88
C ASP A 204 5.30 -26.19 4.17
N GLY A 205 4.81 -24.97 3.96
CA GLY A 205 5.55 -23.74 4.18
C GLY A 205 6.54 -23.40 3.06
N ASN A 206 6.40 -24.00 1.88
CA ASN A 206 7.20 -23.66 0.71
C ASN A 206 6.62 -22.44 -0.01
N PRO A 207 7.48 -21.57 -0.58
CA PRO A 207 7.00 -20.43 -1.36
C PRO A 207 6.14 -20.88 -2.56
N VAL A 208 4.96 -20.28 -2.69
CA VAL A 208 4.14 -20.42 -3.89
C VAL A 208 4.55 -19.34 -4.88
N ALA A 209 4.96 -19.76 -6.08
CA ALA A 209 5.26 -18.85 -7.17
C ALA A 209 4.07 -18.81 -8.13
N THR A 210 3.24 -17.79 -8.01
CA THR A 210 2.21 -17.47 -9.01
C THR A 210 2.64 -16.22 -9.75
N PRO A 211 3.16 -16.32 -10.98
CA PRO A 211 3.39 -15.14 -11.81
C PRO A 211 2.07 -14.37 -11.96
N PRO A 212 2.08 -13.03 -11.84
CA PRO A 212 0.87 -12.26 -12.09
C PRO A 212 0.39 -12.53 -13.52
N PRO A 213 -0.93 -12.66 -13.74
CA PRO A 213 -1.46 -12.85 -15.08
C PRO A 213 -1.13 -11.66 -15.96
N ARG A 214 -1.10 -11.86 -17.29
CA ARG A 214 -0.97 -10.75 -18.23
C ARG A 214 -2.12 -9.75 -17.99
N PRO A 215 -1.84 -8.44 -17.87
CA PRO A 215 -2.89 -7.45 -17.68
C PRO A 215 -3.93 -7.50 -18.81
N SER A 216 -5.20 -7.50 -18.42
CA SER A 216 -6.36 -7.30 -19.31
C SER A 216 -6.86 -5.86 -19.20
N ASP A 217 -7.75 -5.47 -20.12
CA ASP A 217 -8.42 -4.17 -20.03
C ASP A 217 -9.14 -3.99 -18.69
N ASP A 218 -9.86 -5.03 -18.24
CA ASP A 218 -10.57 -5.03 -16.95
C ASP A 218 -9.62 -4.95 -15.75
N SER A 219 -8.48 -5.65 -15.77
CA SER A 219 -7.53 -5.61 -14.66
C SER A 219 -6.88 -4.23 -14.52
N VAL A 220 -6.57 -3.60 -15.65
CA VAL A 220 -6.04 -2.22 -15.69
C VAL A 220 -7.11 -1.23 -15.22
N ALA A 221 -8.35 -1.35 -15.71
CA ALA A 221 -9.46 -0.50 -15.26
C ALA A 221 -9.71 -0.61 -13.76
N ALA A 222 -9.69 -1.83 -13.21
CA ALA A 222 -9.81 -2.07 -11.78
C ALA A 222 -8.63 -1.48 -10.99
N GLY A 223 -7.41 -1.53 -11.54
CA GLY A 223 -6.24 -0.86 -10.97
C GLY A 223 -6.43 0.64 -10.86
N ILE A 224 -6.85 1.31 -11.94
CA ILE A 224 -7.12 2.76 -11.95
C ILE A 224 -8.18 3.12 -10.90
N ARG A 225 -9.28 2.36 -10.84
CA ARG A 225 -10.37 2.62 -9.88
C ARG A 225 -10.01 2.35 -8.42
N ARG A 226 -8.92 1.63 -8.14
CA ARG A 226 -8.37 1.53 -6.77
C ARG A 226 -7.53 2.74 -6.38
N VAL A 227 -7.03 3.49 -7.37
CA VAL A 227 -6.22 4.69 -7.18
C VAL A 227 -7.11 5.93 -7.03
N ALA A 228 -8.25 5.94 -7.74
CA ALA A 228 -9.31 6.93 -7.60
C ALA A 228 -10.00 6.80 -6.24
#